data_AF-A0A135RTV7-F1
#
_entry.id   AF-A0A135RTV7-F1
#
_cell.length_a   1.000
_cell.length_b   1.000
_cell.length_c   1.000
_cell.angle_alpha   90.00
_cell.angle_beta   90.00
_cell.angle_gamma   90.00
#
_symmetry.space_group_name_H-M   'P 1'
#
loop_
_entity.id
_entity.type
_entity.pdbx_description
1 polymer ?
#
loop_
_entity_poly.entity_id
_entity_poly.type
_entity_poly.pdbx_seq_one_letter_code
_entity_poly.pdbx_strand_id
1 'polypeptide(L)'
;MPLIVVSGLPTSGKTTRAKQLQAHLAARIAAAAADDNSKQSPPYRLHYISDSTLSISRDVYDLDPNKVRAHTRSANASEKDARAAVYGAVKRVLSDRDIVILDGMNYIKGWRYQLHCEAKAMRTPSVVLQIGCGVERAKGINEERLRRRGAAASTTTPTTATEEAQGDSSQIQEDAKETNTEDEAKQDDTDEEQQPYDTDNWDNLVFRYEEPNPMTRWDSPLFTLIWDDDAAQTAKVCDNIWDAVAGTGRKVIKPNQATVQRSRDTSGDYLYVLDRETQDVVKRILEAQAEGEEGGEVKVSRGDDGAGGEKKELVVQLPGRKVGLPQLQRLRRAFVGLNRGGIGLEGVGNFSAERMRESFVGYLNDTFEQEG
;
A
#
# COMPACT_ATOMS: atom_id res chain seq x y z
N MET A 1 3.99 1.92 7.87
CA MET A 1 3.19 0.88 8.52
C MET A 1 1.98 0.55 7.64
N PRO A 2 1.51 -0.68 7.74
CA PRO A 2 1.28 -1.58 6.61
C PRO A 2 0.01 -1.36 5.80
N LEU A 3 0.07 -1.81 4.56
CA LEU A 3 -1.11 -2.05 3.73
C LEU A 3 -1.44 -3.56 3.73
N ILE A 4 -2.64 -3.91 4.16
CA ILE A 4 -3.17 -5.28 4.10
C ILE A 4 -4.19 -5.32 2.97
N VAL A 5 -3.87 -6.02 1.88
CA VAL A 5 -4.73 -6.14 0.70
C VAL A 5 -5.52 -7.43 0.80
N VAL A 6 -6.82 -7.35 1.07
CA VAL A 6 -7.71 -8.52 1.06
C VAL A 6 -8.05 -8.88 -0.38
N SER A 7 -8.04 -10.15 -0.75
CA SER A 7 -8.36 -10.61 -2.11
C SER A 7 -9.24 -11.86 -2.05
N GLY A 8 -10.16 -11.98 -3.01
CA GLY A 8 -11.02 -13.16 -3.11
C GLY A 8 -12.16 -12.98 -4.09
N LEU A 9 -12.86 -14.07 -4.38
CA LEU A 9 -14.03 -14.07 -5.27
C LEU A 9 -15.12 -13.11 -4.76
N PRO A 10 -16.05 -12.67 -5.63
CA PRO A 10 -17.27 -12.00 -5.14
C PRO A 10 -17.98 -12.92 -4.14
N THR A 11 -18.62 -12.32 -3.12
CA THR A 11 -19.34 -13.06 -2.05
C THR A 11 -18.54 -14.15 -1.30
N SER A 12 -17.21 -14.16 -1.38
CA SER A 12 -16.34 -15.14 -0.71
C SER A 12 -16.09 -14.90 0.78
N GLY A 13 -16.84 -14.03 1.45
CA GLY A 13 -16.63 -13.74 2.88
C GLY A 13 -15.44 -12.82 3.21
N LYS A 14 -14.95 -12.05 2.22
CA LYS A 14 -13.88 -11.05 2.39
C LYS A 14 -14.12 -10.11 3.57
N THR A 15 -15.24 -9.42 3.55
CA THR A 15 -15.68 -8.49 4.59
C THR A 15 -15.75 -9.14 5.97
N THR A 16 -16.24 -10.38 6.06
CA THR A 16 -16.29 -11.13 7.32
C THR A 16 -14.89 -11.37 7.89
N ARG A 17 -13.96 -11.87 7.07
CA ARG A 17 -12.57 -12.13 7.50
C ARG A 17 -11.80 -10.82 7.74
N ALA A 18 -12.07 -9.76 6.98
CA ALA A 18 -11.48 -8.45 7.16
C ALA A 18 -11.91 -7.81 8.50
N LYS A 19 -13.18 -7.93 8.89
CA LYS A 19 -13.68 -7.48 10.20
C LYS A 19 -13.10 -8.28 11.37
N GLN A 20 -12.94 -9.60 11.21
CA GLN A 20 -12.25 -10.44 12.20
C GLN A 20 -10.80 -9.99 12.39
N LEU A 21 -10.08 -9.75 11.29
CA LEU A 21 -8.72 -9.23 11.32
C LEU A 21 -8.67 -7.83 11.96
N GLN A 22 -9.60 -6.94 11.59
CA GLN A 22 -9.70 -5.60 12.17
C GLN A 22 -9.87 -5.66 13.69
N ALA A 23 -10.79 -6.49 14.19
CA ALA A 23 -11.01 -6.68 15.62
C ALA A 23 -9.76 -7.24 16.33
N HIS A 24 -9.09 -8.21 15.72
CA HIS A 24 -7.85 -8.80 16.26
C HIS A 24 -6.72 -7.78 16.35
N LEU A 25 -6.51 -7.00 15.29
CA LEU A 25 -5.49 -5.94 15.25
C LEU A 25 -5.82 -4.82 16.24
N ALA A 26 -7.09 -4.41 16.34
CA ALA A 26 -7.52 -3.41 17.33
C ALA A 26 -7.20 -3.86 18.76
N ALA A 27 -7.50 -5.12 19.10
CA ALA A 27 -7.17 -5.69 20.42
C ALA A 27 -5.65 -5.71 20.67
N ARG A 28 -4.84 -6.10 19.68
CA ARG A 28 -3.37 -6.09 19.76
C ARG A 28 -2.80 -4.68 19.97
N ILE A 29 -3.33 -3.69 19.24
CA ILE A 29 -2.93 -2.28 19.38
C ILE A 29 -3.28 -1.75 20.78
N ALA A 30 -4.47 -2.08 21.29
CA ALA A 30 -4.89 -1.69 22.63
C ALA A 30 -4.03 -2.33 23.73
N ALA A 31 -3.69 -3.63 23.58
CA ALA A 31 -2.80 -4.32 24.51
C ALA A 31 -1.40 -3.71 24.51
N ALA A 32 -0.83 -3.43 23.33
CA ALA A 32 0.47 -2.78 23.21
C ALA A 32 0.50 -1.37 23.82
N ALA A 33 -0.62 -0.66 23.80
CA ALA A 33 -0.75 0.66 24.44
C ALA A 33 -0.85 0.58 25.98
N ALA A 34 -1.27 -0.56 26.54
CA ALA A 34 -1.39 -0.75 27.98
C ALA A 34 -0.07 -1.13 28.66
N ASP A 35 0.83 -1.81 27.92
CA ASP A 35 2.14 -2.24 28.43
C ASP A 35 3.18 -1.10 28.45
N ASP A 36 2.97 -0.04 27.66
CA ASP A 36 3.87 1.12 27.63
C ASP A 36 3.51 2.12 28.75
N ASN A 37 4.24 2.07 29.86
CA ASN A 37 4.07 2.96 31.02
C ASN A 37 4.33 4.46 30.70
N SER A 38 4.75 4.79 29.48
CA SER A 38 4.84 6.16 29.00
C SER A 38 3.49 6.58 28.40
N LYS A 39 2.92 7.70 28.87
CA LYS A 39 1.65 8.28 28.37
C LYS A 39 1.75 8.77 26.92
N GLN A 40 2.03 7.90 25.97
CA GLN A 40 2.05 8.21 24.55
C GLN A 40 0.93 7.44 23.86
N SER A 41 0.29 8.11 22.90
CA SER A 41 -0.75 7.60 22.01
C SER A 41 -0.48 6.16 21.54
N PRO A 42 -1.53 5.36 21.23
CA PRO A 42 -1.35 3.99 20.75
C PRO A 42 -0.34 3.94 19.59
N PRO A 43 0.50 2.89 19.51
CA PRO A 43 1.62 2.85 18.57
C PRO A 43 1.18 2.88 17.10
N TYR A 44 -0.08 2.51 16.84
CA TYR A 44 -0.66 2.40 15.50
C TYR A 44 -2.09 2.97 15.47
N ARG A 45 -2.45 3.57 14.34
CA ARG A 45 -3.86 3.83 13.97
C ARG A 45 -4.33 2.77 13.00
N LEU A 46 -5.60 2.37 13.09
CA LEU A 46 -6.17 1.33 12.24
C LEU A 46 -7.23 1.96 11.32
N HIS A 47 -7.10 1.73 10.01
CA HIS A 47 -8.03 2.19 8.99
C HIS A 47 -8.64 0.99 8.26
N TYR A 48 -9.94 1.06 8.02
CA TYR A 48 -10.67 0.09 7.23
C TYR A 48 -11.25 0.79 6.02
N ILE A 49 -10.92 0.30 4.83
CA ILE A 49 -11.39 0.85 3.55
C ILE A 49 -11.98 -0.30 2.75
N SER A 50 -13.21 -0.12 2.29
CA SER A 50 -13.91 -1.02 1.37
C SER A 50 -14.66 -0.23 0.31
N ASP A 51 -15.16 -0.93 -0.72
CA ASP A 51 -16.02 -0.33 -1.73
C ASP A 51 -17.27 0.31 -1.07
N SER A 52 -17.88 -0.37 -0.09
CA SER A 52 -19.03 0.15 0.68
C SER A 52 -18.68 1.42 1.46
N THR A 53 -17.54 1.47 2.18
CA THR A 53 -17.14 2.70 2.91
C THR A 53 -16.88 3.91 2.00
N LEU A 54 -16.69 3.67 0.70
CA LEU A 54 -16.50 4.70 -0.32
C LEU A 54 -17.75 4.91 -1.19
N SER A 55 -18.87 4.29 -0.82
CA SER A 55 -20.14 4.29 -1.56
C SER A 55 -19.98 3.88 -3.03
N ILE A 56 -19.06 2.94 -3.29
CA ILE A 56 -18.81 2.36 -4.60
C ILE A 56 -19.74 1.17 -4.79
N SER A 57 -20.71 1.30 -5.69
CA SER A 57 -21.60 0.18 -6.01
C SER A 57 -20.89 -0.95 -6.74
N ARG A 58 -21.39 -2.17 -6.55
CA ARG A 58 -20.95 -3.38 -7.25
C ARG A 58 -21.19 -3.35 -8.76
N ASP A 59 -22.06 -2.48 -9.25
CA ASP A 59 -22.35 -2.35 -10.68
C ASP A 59 -21.19 -1.75 -11.47
N VAL A 60 -20.23 -1.07 -10.81
CA VAL A 60 -19.03 -0.54 -11.48
C VAL A 60 -18.13 -1.63 -12.04
N TYR A 61 -18.38 -2.88 -11.64
CA TYR A 61 -17.69 -4.05 -12.17
C TYR A 61 -18.44 -4.70 -13.34
N ASP A 62 -19.66 -4.25 -13.66
CA ASP A 62 -20.37 -4.77 -14.82
C ASP A 62 -19.76 -4.19 -16.10
N LEU A 63 -19.37 -5.09 -17.01
CA LEU A 63 -18.74 -4.73 -18.27
C LEU A 63 -19.77 -4.58 -19.41
N ASP A 64 -21.06 -4.80 -19.13
CA ASP A 64 -22.14 -4.63 -20.11
C ASP A 64 -22.28 -3.14 -20.51
N PRO A 65 -22.03 -2.78 -21.78
CA PRO A 65 -22.16 -1.41 -22.25
C PRO A 65 -23.59 -0.84 -22.11
N ASN A 66 -24.62 -1.69 -21.96
CA ASN A 66 -26.01 -1.26 -21.81
C ASN A 66 -26.40 -0.93 -20.36
N LYS A 67 -25.61 -1.39 -19.38
CA LYS A 67 -25.85 -1.14 -17.95
C LYS A 67 -24.96 -0.04 -17.37
N VAL A 68 -24.22 0.67 -18.23
CA VAL A 68 -23.31 1.74 -17.82
C VAL A 68 -24.11 2.89 -17.19
N ARG A 69 -23.66 3.32 -16.01
CA ARG A 69 -24.26 4.44 -15.29
C ARG A 69 -24.19 5.73 -16.11
N ALA A 70 -25.21 6.57 -15.95
CA ALA A 70 -25.23 7.91 -16.54
C ALA A 70 -23.95 8.67 -16.19
N HIS A 71 -23.44 9.47 -17.15
CA HIS A 71 -22.21 10.26 -17.02
C HIS A 71 -20.90 9.46 -16.84
N THR A 72 -20.94 8.13 -16.98
CA THR A 72 -19.73 7.30 -17.08
C THR A 72 -19.33 7.14 -18.54
N ARG A 73 -18.03 7.32 -18.86
CA ARG A 73 -17.53 7.25 -20.24
C ARG A 73 -17.74 5.88 -20.91
N SER A 74 -17.58 4.79 -20.16
CA SER A 74 -17.78 3.41 -20.62
C SER A 74 -17.80 2.45 -19.44
N ALA A 75 -18.22 1.20 -19.66
CA ALA A 75 -18.19 0.16 -18.63
C ALA A 75 -16.79 -0.03 -18.04
N ASN A 76 -15.77 -0.14 -18.89
CA ASN A 76 -14.36 -0.23 -18.46
C ASN A 76 -13.86 1.01 -17.70
N ALA A 77 -14.45 2.19 -17.94
CA ALA A 77 -14.09 3.41 -17.22
C ALA A 77 -14.63 3.39 -15.79
N SER A 78 -15.84 2.85 -15.57
CA SER A 78 -16.43 2.79 -14.22
C SER A 78 -15.54 2.07 -13.22
N GLU A 79 -15.04 0.88 -13.57
CA GLU A 79 -14.12 0.14 -12.69
C GLU A 79 -12.78 0.87 -12.51
N LYS A 80 -12.27 1.52 -13.58
CA LYS A 80 -11.04 2.30 -13.49
C LYS A 80 -11.19 3.47 -12.51
N ASP A 81 -12.33 4.15 -12.55
CA ASP A 81 -12.63 5.27 -11.67
C ASP A 81 -12.84 4.79 -10.22
N ALA A 82 -13.49 3.64 -10.03
CA ALA A 82 -13.59 2.98 -8.72
C ALA A 82 -12.20 2.66 -8.14
N ARG A 83 -11.30 2.07 -8.94
CA ARG A 83 -9.90 1.83 -8.51
C ARG A 83 -9.16 3.14 -8.20
N ALA A 84 -9.43 4.22 -8.93
CA ALA A 84 -8.84 5.54 -8.63
C ALA A 84 -9.35 6.11 -7.31
N ALA A 85 -10.64 5.95 -7.00
CA ALA A 85 -11.23 6.36 -5.72
C ALA A 85 -10.63 5.57 -4.54
N VAL A 86 -10.57 4.24 -4.66
CA VAL A 86 -9.93 3.36 -3.66
C VAL A 86 -8.46 3.73 -3.48
N TYR A 87 -7.72 3.90 -4.57
CA TYR A 87 -6.31 4.30 -4.53
C TYR A 87 -6.12 5.64 -3.79
N GLY A 88 -6.97 6.63 -4.09
CA GLY A 88 -6.97 7.92 -3.40
C GLY A 88 -7.27 7.79 -1.91
N ALA A 89 -8.21 6.95 -1.52
CA ALA A 89 -8.54 6.69 -0.11
C ALA A 89 -7.38 6.07 0.64
N VAL A 90 -6.79 4.99 0.11
CA VAL A 90 -5.61 4.34 0.69
C VAL A 90 -4.45 5.34 0.82
N LYS A 91 -4.14 6.06 -0.26
CA LYS A 91 -3.01 7.00 -0.30
C LYS A 91 -3.11 8.12 0.73
N ARG A 92 -4.33 8.59 1.06
CA ARG A 92 -4.54 9.65 2.05
C ARG A 92 -4.18 9.23 3.47
N VAL A 93 -4.36 7.96 3.81
CA VAL A 93 -4.16 7.44 5.18
C VAL A 93 -2.87 6.64 5.34
N LEU A 94 -2.30 6.16 4.23
CA LEU A 94 -1.10 5.34 4.25
C LEU A 94 0.08 6.13 4.81
N SER A 95 0.62 5.70 5.94
CA SER A 95 1.75 6.37 6.58
C SER A 95 2.66 5.38 7.30
N ASP A 96 3.72 5.90 7.91
CA ASP A 96 4.59 5.12 8.77
C ASP A 96 3.97 4.76 10.11
N ARG A 97 2.76 5.23 10.50
CA ARG A 97 2.04 4.96 11.77
C ARG A 97 0.65 4.34 11.63
N ASP A 98 0.21 4.09 10.41
CA ASP A 98 -1.15 3.66 10.09
C ASP A 98 -1.14 2.22 9.54
N ILE A 99 -2.02 1.36 10.04
CA ILE A 99 -2.34 0.06 9.46
C ILE A 99 -3.61 0.24 8.64
N VAL A 100 -3.56 -0.10 7.35
CA VAL A 100 -4.70 0.04 6.44
C VAL A 100 -5.16 -1.34 5.97
N ILE A 101 -6.39 -1.72 6.30
CA ILE A 101 -7.06 -2.90 5.75
C ILE A 101 -7.87 -2.45 4.53
N LEU A 102 -7.53 -2.98 3.36
CA LEU A 102 -8.29 -2.77 2.14
C LEU A 102 -9.16 -4.00 1.86
N ASP A 103 -10.43 -3.95 2.27
CA ASP A 103 -11.46 -4.94 1.94
C ASP A 103 -12.04 -4.64 0.56
N GLY A 104 -11.47 -5.27 -0.46
CA GLY A 104 -11.97 -5.23 -1.82
C GLY A 104 -11.75 -6.56 -2.50
N MET A 105 -12.27 -6.71 -3.72
CA MET A 105 -11.96 -7.91 -4.50
C MET A 105 -10.47 -8.01 -4.83
N ASN A 106 -9.85 -6.87 -5.17
CA ASN A 106 -8.43 -6.75 -5.51
C ASN A 106 -7.93 -7.86 -6.48
N TYR A 107 -8.79 -8.22 -7.42
CA TYR A 107 -8.69 -9.44 -8.22
C TYR A 107 -7.73 -9.35 -9.40
N ILE A 108 -7.25 -8.15 -9.73
CA ILE A 108 -6.32 -7.91 -10.84
C ILE A 108 -4.89 -7.82 -10.29
N LYS A 109 -3.96 -8.60 -10.82
CA LYS A 109 -2.54 -8.59 -10.45
C LYS A 109 -1.89 -7.22 -10.66
N GLY A 110 -2.19 -6.55 -11.78
CA GLY A 110 -1.68 -5.20 -12.05
C GLY A 110 -2.13 -4.18 -11.00
N TRP A 111 -3.34 -4.34 -10.48
CA TRP A 111 -3.87 -3.49 -9.41
C TRP A 111 -3.20 -3.78 -8.06
N ARG A 112 -3.02 -5.06 -7.68
CA ARG A 112 -2.24 -5.42 -6.48
C ARG A 112 -0.80 -4.93 -6.56
N TYR A 113 -0.18 -5.00 -7.74
CA TYR A 113 1.14 -4.43 -7.98
C TYR A 113 1.18 -2.91 -7.77
N GLN A 114 0.16 -2.18 -8.23
CA GLN A 114 0.06 -0.74 -8.01
C GLN A 114 -0.01 -0.40 -6.51
N LEU A 115 -0.84 -1.11 -5.74
CA LEU A 115 -0.95 -0.96 -4.29
C LEU A 115 0.37 -1.27 -3.57
N HIS A 116 1.06 -2.34 -3.98
CA HIS A 116 2.38 -2.68 -3.47
C HIS A 116 3.40 -1.57 -3.73
N CYS A 117 3.37 -0.96 -4.92
CA CYS A 117 4.27 0.15 -5.25
C CYS A 117 4.00 1.38 -4.39
N GLU A 118 2.73 1.66 -4.07
CA GLU A 118 2.36 2.76 -3.18
C GLU A 118 2.86 2.52 -1.75
N ALA A 119 2.65 1.31 -1.22
CA ALA A 119 3.21 0.90 0.07
C ALA A 119 4.73 1.03 0.09
N LYS A 120 5.40 0.58 -0.98
CA LYS A 120 6.85 0.72 -1.12
C LYS A 120 7.31 2.19 -1.18
N ALA A 121 6.56 3.06 -1.85
CA ALA A 121 6.86 4.49 -1.92
C ALA A 121 6.78 5.16 -0.54
N MET A 122 5.78 4.78 0.26
CA MET A 122 5.62 5.19 1.67
C MET A 122 6.51 4.41 2.65
N ARG A 123 7.46 3.62 2.15
CA ARG A 123 8.41 2.80 2.94
C ARG A 123 7.71 1.88 3.94
N THR A 124 6.56 1.37 3.54
CA THR A 124 5.72 0.55 4.40
C THR A 124 5.50 -0.85 3.85
N PRO A 125 5.50 -1.90 4.70
CA PRO A 125 5.15 -3.25 4.28
C PRO A 125 3.75 -3.33 3.68
N SER A 126 3.62 -4.21 2.68
CA SER A 126 2.33 -4.63 2.13
C SER A 126 2.23 -6.14 2.23
N VAL A 127 1.06 -6.65 2.58
CA VAL A 127 0.78 -8.09 2.61
C VAL A 127 -0.53 -8.36 1.87
N VAL A 128 -0.69 -9.58 1.35
CA VAL A 128 -1.95 -10.01 0.73
C VAL A 128 -2.61 -11.05 1.61
N LEU A 129 -3.90 -10.88 1.87
CA LEU A 129 -4.75 -11.86 2.54
C LEU A 129 -5.77 -12.40 1.54
N GLN A 130 -5.56 -13.62 1.06
CA GLN A 130 -6.51 -14.32 0.20
C GLN A 130 -7.57 -15.04 1.03
N ILE A 131 -8.84 -14.81 0.70
CA ILE A 131 -9.96 -15.55 1.29
C ILE A 131 -10.37 -16.67 0.34
N GLY A 132 -10.07 -17.91 0.76
CA GLY A 132 -10.41 -19.12 0.03
C GLY A 132 -11.86 -19.53 0.25
N CYS A 133 -12.63 -19.54 -0.83
CA CYS A 133 -13.99 -20.06 -0.87
C CYS A 133 -14.21 -20.75 -2.22
N GLY A 134 -14.84 -21.92 -2.21
CA GLY A 134 -15.21 -22.60 -3.46
C GLY A 134 -16.23 -21.78 -4.24
N VAL A 135 -16.12 -21.80 -5.58
CA VAL A 135 -17.01 -21.04 -6.49
C VAL A 135 -18.48 -21.32 -6.20
N GLU A 136 -18.87 -22.59 -6.06
CA GLU A 136 -20.25 -22.99 -5.75
C GLU A 136 -20.79 -22.37 -4.45
N ARG A 137 -19.96 -22.37 -3.39
CA ARG A 137 -20.36 -21.79 -2.11
C ARG A 137 -20.51 -20.28 -2.22
N ALA A 138 -19.57 -19.61 -2.87
CA ALA A 138 -19.65 -18.16 -3.10
C ALA A 138 -20.88 -17.79 -3.96
N LYS A 139 -21.20 -18.62 -4.98
CA LYS A 139 -22.37 -18.45 -5.84
C LYS A 139 -23.67 -18.59 -5.06
N GLY A 140 -23.82 -19.64 -4.25
CA GLY A 140 -25.00 -19.84 -3.42
C GLY A 140 -25.27 -18.68 -2.44
N ILE A 141 -24.21 -18.05 -1.92
CA ILE A 141 -24.35 -16.83 -1.09
C ILE A 141 -24.87 -15.65 -1.91
N ASN A 142 -24.42 -15.48 -3.16
CA ASN A 142 -24.92 -14.42 -4.03
C ASN A 142 -26.39 -14.65 -4.39
N GLU A 143 -26.78 -15.89 -4.70
CA GLU A 143 -28.16 -16.28 -4.99
C GLU A 143 -29.09 -16.02 -3.79
N GLU A 144 -28.65 -16.35 -2.58
CA GLU A 144 -29.41 -16.05 -1.36
C GLU A 144 -29.57 -14.53 -1.15
N ARG A 145 -28.54 -13.73 -1.42
CA ARG A 145 -28.63 -12.26 -1.37
C ARG A 145 -29.60 -11.72 -2.43
N LEU A 146 -29.58 -12.27 -3.65
CA LEU A 146 -30.54 -11.94 -4.72
C LEU A 146 -31.99 -12.26 -4.31
N ARG A 147 -32.20 -13.43 -3.69
CA ARG A 147 -33.52 -13.86 -3.18
C ARG A 147 -34.04 -12.90 -2.11
N ARG A 148 -33.18 -12.49 -1.17
CA ARG A 148 -33.53 -11.51 -0.12
C ARG A 148 -33.90 -10.15 -0.72
N ARG A 149 -33.13 -9.65 -1.70
CA ARG A 149 -33.42 -8.40 -2.42
C ARG A 149 -34.80 -8.47 -3.10
N GLY A 150 -35.12 -9.59 -3.75
CA GLY A 150 -36.43 -9.81 -4.38
C GLY A 150 -37.59 -9.82 -3.37
N ALA A 151 -37.40 -10.50 -2.23
CA ALA A 151 -38.42 -10.55 -1.16
C ALA A 151 -38.65 -9.19 -0.50
N ALA A 152 -37.59 -8.40 -0.30
CA ALA A 152 -37.69 -7.03 0.19
C ALA A 152 -38.50 -6.17 -0.78
N ALA A 153 -38.19 -6.22 -2.09
CA ALA A 153 -38.91 -5.47 -3.13
C ALA A 153 -40.40 -5.85 -3.24
N SER A 154 -40.77 -7.11 -3.04
CA SER A 154 -42.18 -7.51 -3.03
C SER A 154 -42.96 -6.99 -1.81
N THR A 155 -42.28 -6.75 -0.69
CA THR A 155 -42.91 -6.29 0.57
C THR A 155 -43.17 -4.77 0.56
N THR A 156 -42.42 -4.00 -0.23
CA THR A 156 -42.53 -2.52 -0.32
C THR A 156 -43.50 -2.00 -1.38
N THR A 157 -44.25 -2.87 -2.08
CA THR A 157 -45.26 -2.42 -3.06
C THR A 157 -46.53 -1.96 -2.33
N PRO A 158 -46.91 -0.66 -2.31
CA PRO A 158 -48.18 -0.25 -1.73
C PRO A 158 -49.29 -0.68 -2.67
N THR A 159 -50.29 -1.36 -2.13
CA THR A 159 -51.59 -1.52 -2.78
C THR A 159 -52.13 -0.14 -3.11
N THR A 160 -52.12 0.24 -4.39
CA THR A 160 -52.93 1.34 -4.92
C THR A 160 -54.40 0.90 -4.86
N ALA A 161 -54.98 0.99 -3.67
CA ALA A 161 -56.42 1.06 -3.50
C ALA A 161 -56.79 2.54 -3.57
N THR A 162 -57.59 2.85 -4.59
CA THR A 162 -58.23 4.13 -4.83
C THR A 162 -59.08 4.52 -3.63
N GLU A 163 -58.68 5.53 -2.87
CA GLU A 163 -59.59 6.26 -1.98
C GLU A 163 -59.46 7.76 -2.23
N GLU A 164 -60.63 8.37 -2.33
CA GLU A 164 -60.90 9.69 -2.87
C GLU A 164 -60.37 10.79 -1.95
N ALA A 165 -59.89 11.87 -2.57
CA ALA A 165 -59.51 13.09 -1.90
C ALA A 165 -60.74 13.82 -1.36
N GLN A 166 -60.75 14.13 -0.05
CA GLN A 166 -61.37 15.33 0.50
C GLN A 166 -60.62 15.73 1.79
N GLY A 167 -60.25 17.01 1.87
CA GLY A 167 -59.20 17.52 2.76
C GLY A 167 -59.66 17.96 4.15
N ASP A 168 -58.70 18.37 4.97
CA ASP A 168 -58.66 19.66 5.67
C ASP A 168 -57.28 19.86 6.32
N SER A 169 -56.86 21.12 6.49
CA SER A 169 -55.57 21.54 7.04
C SER A 169 -55.67 21.84 8.52
N SER A 170 -54.70 21.44 9.36
CA SER A 170 -54.08 22.30 10.40
C SER A 170 -53.12 21.59 11.37
N GLN A 171 -51.98 22.27 11.59
CA GLN A 171 -51.19 22.42 12.82
C GLN A 171 -50.29 21.27 13.37
N ILE A 172 -48.99 21.45 13.07
CA ILE A 172 -47.75 21.34 13.89
C ILE A 172 -47.83 20.57 15.22
N GLN A 173 -46.97 19.56 15.34
CA GLN A 173 -46.23 19.29 16.58
C GLN A 173 -44.82 18.77 16.25
N GLU A 174 -43.83 19.65 16.36
CA GLU A 174 -42.41 19.29 16.55
C GLU A 174 -42.27 18.72 17.95
N ASP A 175 -41.87 17.46 18.10
CA ASP A 175 -41.22 16.99 19.33
C ASP A 175 -40.42 15.70 19.07
N ALA A 176 -39.11 15.82 19.30
CA ALA A 176 -38.14 14.81 19.75
C ALA A 176 -38.06 13.44 19.03
N LYS A 177 -37.03 13.27 18.19
CA LYS A 177 -36.39 11.96 17.96
C LYS A 177 -34.89 12.07 17.64
N GLU A 178 -34.13 12.73 18.50
CA GLU A 178 -32.67 12.61 18.52
C GLU A 178 -32.28 11.46 19.45
N THR A 179 -32.19 10.22 18.93
CA THR A 179 -31.40 9.13 19.56
C THR A 179 -31.18 7.86 18.71
N ASN A 180 -31.48 7.87 17.40
CA ASN A 180 -31.40 6.65 16.57
C ASN A 180 -30.24 6.62 15.54
N THR A 181 -29.42 7.66 15.47
CA THR A 181 -28.53 7.88 14.32
C THR A 181 -27.40 6.86 14.21
N GLU A 182 -26.88 6.33 15.32
CA GLU A 182 -25.78 5.35 15.29
C GLU A 182 -26.22 3.94 14.93
N ASP A 183 -27.42 3.52 15.35
CA ASP A 183 -27.96 2.20 15.04
C ASP A 183 -28.52 2.16 13.62
N GLU A 184 -29.14 3.24 13.15
CA GLU A 184 -29.59 3.37 11.75
C GLU A 184 -28.40 3.39 10.77
N ALA A 185 -27.30 4.09 11.10
CA ALA A 185 -26.08 4.10 10.28
C ALA A 185 -25.37 2.74 10.23
N LYS A 186 -25.28 2.02 11.35
CA LYS A 186 -24.70 0.66 11.39
C LYS A 186 -25.55 -0.35 10.60
N GLN A 187 -26.87 -0.17 10.61
CA GLN A 187 -27.79 -1.01 9.85
C GLN A 187 -27.63 -0.76 8.34
N ASP A 188 -27.56 0.51 7.92
CA ASP A 188 -27.37 0.92 6.52
C ASP A 188 -26.03 0.40 5.94
N ASP A 189 -24.92 0.55 6.70
CA ASP A 189 -23.60 0.01 6.31
C ASP A 189 -23.64 -1.53 6.13
N THR A 190 -24.37 -2.22 7.00
CA THR A 190 -24.49 -3.69 6.96
C THR A 190 -25.34 -4.14 5.76
N ASP A 191 -26.35 -3.36 5.40
CA ASP A 191 -27.22 -3.61 4.24
C ASP A 191 -26.48 -3.33 2.92
N GLU A 192 -25.65 -2.30 2.84
CA GLU A 192 -24.77 -2.05 1.69
C GLU A 192 -23.75 -3.17 1.48
N GLU A 193 -23.10 -3.65 2.54
CA GLU A 193 -22.14 -4.77 2.46
C GLU A 193 -22.79 -6.09 2.02
N GLN A 194 -24.09 -6.24 2.25
CA GLN A 194 -24.85 -7.45 1.90
C GLN A 194 -25.54 -7.39 0.54
N GLN A 195 -25.44 -6.28 -0.22
CA GLN A 195 -26.03 -6.25 -1.56
C GLN A 195 -25.47 -7.37 -2.46
N PRO A 196 -26.32 -7.99 -3.29
CA PRO A 196 -25.91 -8.99 -4.27
C PRO A 196 -25.20 -8.35 -5.46
N TYR A 197 -24.51 -9.19 -6.23
CA TYR A 197 -24.11 -8.90 -7.60
C TYR A 197 -25.17 -9.46 -8.57
N ASP A 198 -25.39 -8.80 -9.69
CA ASP A 198 -26.10 -9.41 -10.82
C ASP A 198 -25.40 -10.69 -11.27
N THR A 199 -26.17 -11.72 -11.66
CA THR A 199 -25.65 -13.05 -11.98
C THR A 199 -24.57 -13.02 -13.06
N ASP A 200 -24.81 -12.31 -14.16
CA ASP A 200 -23.84 -12.20 -15.27
C ASP A 200 -22.57 -11.46 -14.82
N ASN A 201 -22.70 -10.40 -14.03
CA ASN A 201 -21.55 -9.68 -13.49
C ASN A 201 -20.74 -10.58 -12.54
N TRP A 202 -21.41 -11.35 -11.67
CA TRP A 202 -20.79 -12.29 -10.75
C TRP A 202 -19.99 -13.38 -11.48
N ASP A 203 -20.61 -14.04 -12.47
CA ASP A 203 -19.95 -15.10 -13.25
C ASP A 203 -18.74 -14.53 -14.02
N ASN A 204 -18.89 -13.35 -14.63
CA ASN A 204 -17.79 -12.65 -15.29
C ASN A 204 -16.67 -12.25 -14.32
N LEU A 205 -17.00 -11.89 -13.07
CA LEU A 205 -16.04 -11.51 -12.03
C LEU A 205 -15.21 -12.71 -11.56
N VAL A 206 -15.85 -13.87 -11.43
CA VAL A 206 -15.15 -15.12 -11.12
C VAL A 206 -14.21 -15.52 -12.26
N PHE A 207 -14.66 -15.43 -13.51
CA PHE A 207 -13.84 -15.80 -14.67
C PHE A 207 -12.55 -14.98 -14.79
N ARG A 208 -12.60 -13.68 -14.46
CA ARG A 208 -11.46 -12.77 -14.54
C ARG A 208 -10.63 -12.66 -13.26
N TYR A 209 -10.95 -13.44 -12.23
CA TYR A 209 -10.22 -13.43 -10.97
C TYR A 209 -8.80 -13.99 -11.16
N GLU A 210 -7.79 -13.17 -10.88
CA GLU A 210 -6.38 -13.59 -10.93
C GLU A 210 -5.88 -13.91 -9.52
N GLU A 211 -5.69 -15.21 -9.23
CA GLU A 211 -5.27 -15.66 -7.91
C GLU A 211 -3.93 -15.01 -7.47
N PRO A 212 -3.82 -14.54 -6.21
CA PRO A 212 -2.55 -14.09 -5.64
C PRO A 212 -1.46 -15.15 -5.76
N ASN A 213 -0.28 -14.75 -6.25
CA ASN A 213 0.84 -15.67 -6.45
C ASN A 213 2.00 -15.36 -5.48
N PRO A 214 2.30 -16.23 -4.50
CA PRO A 214 3.32 -15.99 -3.49
C PRO A 214 4.74 -15.89 -4.05
N MET A 215 4.98 -16.37 -5.28
CA MET A 215 6.27 -16.25 -5.96
C MET A 215 6.51 -14.82 -6.46
N THR A 216 5.46 -14.01 -6.60
CA THR A 216 5.60 -12.61 -7.03
C THR A 216 5.82 -11.69 -5.83
N ARG A 217 6.78 -10.77 -5.96
CA ARG A 217 7.17 -9.86 -4.87
C ARG A 217 6.05 -8.93 -4.35
N TRP A 218 5.02 -8.68 -5.16
CA TRP A 218 3.92 -7.78 -4.80
C TRP A 218 2.75 -8.51 -4.15
N ASP A 219 2.61 -9.81 -4.37
CA ASP A 219 1.63 -10.64 -3.65
C ASP A 219 2.25 -11.32 -2.41
N SER A 220 3.56 -11.15 -2.18
CA SER A 220 4.30 -11.72 -1.05
C SER A 220 4.58 -10.67 0.04
N PRO A 221 4.39 -10.99 1.34
CA PRO A 221 3.92 -12.27 1.86
C PRO A 221 2.41 -12.48 1.65
N LEU A 222 2.05 -13.70 1.28
CA LEU A 222 0.67 -14.14 1.05
C LEU A 222 0.18 -14.97 2.24
N PHE A 223 -0.97 -14.59 2.78
CA PHE A 223 -1.70 -15.32 3.79
C PHE A 223 -3.03 -15.81 3.21
N THR A 224 -3.50 -16.96 3.67
CA THR A 224 -4.76 -17.54 3.19
C THR A 224 -5.63 -17.92 4.38
N LEU A 225 -6.91 -17.57 4.30
CA LEU A 225 -7.96 -18.03 5.21
C LEU A 225 -9.06 -18.70 4.40
N ILE A 226 -9.37 -19.95 4.71
CA ILE A 226 -10.52 -20.65 4.14
C ILE A 226 -11.76 -20.50 5.03
N TRP A 227 -12.93 -20.81 4.49
CA TRP A 227 -14.18 -20.70 5.26
C TRP A 227 -14.24 -21.67 6.44
N ASP A 228 -13.73 -22.88 6.24
CA ASP A 228 -13.82 -23.94 7.23
C ASP A 228 -12.73 -23.81 8.31
N ASP A 229 -11.87 -22.77 8.23
CA ASP A 229 -10.90 -22.45 9.27
C ASP A 229 -11.62 -22.02 10.55
N ASP A 230 -11.29 -22.71 11.64
CA ASP A 230 -11.76 -22.39 12.97
C ASP A 230 -11.18 -21.07 13.51
N ALA A 231 -11.69 -20.65 14.66
CA ALA A 231 -11.25 -19.41 15.31
C ALA A 231 -9.75 -19.43 15.69
N ALA A 232 -9.19 -20.60 16.01
CA ALA A 232 -7.79 -20.74 16.40
C ALA A 232 -6.84 -20.57 15.21
N GLN A 233 -7.15 -21.20 14.07
CA GLN A 233 -6.42 -20.99 12.81
C GLN A 233 -6.55 -19.55 12.33
N THR A 234 -7.76 -18.99 12.40
CA THR A 234 -8.01 -17.59 12.04
C THR A 234 -7.13 -16.65 12.88
N ALA A 235 -7.10 -16.82 14.19
CA ALA A 235 -6.28 -16.02 15.10
C ALA A 235 -4.78 -16.19 14.81
N LYS A 236 -4.32 -17.42 14.55
CA LYS A 236 -2.92 -17.70 14.18
C LYS A 236 -2.50 -16.98 12.90
N VAL A 237 -3.35 -16.95 11.88
CA VAL A 237 -3.05 -16.20 10.64
C VAL A 237 -3.02 -14.70 10.92
N CYS A 238 -3.95 -14.18 11.74
CA CYS A 238 -3.94 -12.78 12.14
C CYS A 238 -2.67 -12.39 12.93
N ASP A 239 -2.17 -13.29 13.77
CA ASP A 239 -0.89 -13.12 14.47
C ASP A 239 0.29 -13.10 13.50
N ASN A 240 0.34 -14.02 12.54
CA ASN A 240 1.39 -14.00 11.52
C ASN A 240 1.35 -12.73 10.65
N ILE A 241 0.14 -12.22 10.35
CA ILE A 241 -0.03 -10.93 9.68
C ILE A 241 0.52 -9.82 10.55
N TRP A 242 0.17 -9.77 11.84
CA TRP A 242 0.70 -8.80 12.80
C TRP A 242 2.23 -8.80 12.81
N ASP A 243 2.87 -9.96 12.89
CA ASP A 243 4.33 -10.07 12.90
C ASP A 243 4.96 -9.57 11.59
N ALA A 244 4.34 -9.86 10.45
CA ALA A 244 4.82 -9.39 9.14
C ALA A 244 4.72 -7.86 8.99
N VAL A 245 3.75 -7.24 9.66
CA VAL A 245 3.38 -5.85 9.40
C VAL A 245 3.75 -4.85 10.50
N ALA A 246 3.75 -5.29 11.75
CA ALA A 246 3.97 -4.50 12.96
C ALA A 246 4.98 -5.15 13.92
N GLY A 247 5.38 -6.41 13.70
CA GLY A 247 6.34 -7.12 14.53
C GLY A 247 7.76 -6.55 14.51
N THR A 248 8.55 -6.90 15.54
CA THR A 248 9.94 -6.44 15.74
C THR A 248 10.91 -6.93 14.66
N GLY A 249 10.57 -8.03 13.97
CA GLY A 249 11.34 -8.60 12.87
C GLY A 249 10.98 -8.06 11.47
N ARG A 250 10.22 -6.96 11.37
CA ARG A 250 9.75 -6.45 10.07
C ARG A 250 10.89 -6.14 9.11
N LYS A 251 10.74 -6.55 7.85
CA LYS A 251 11.69 -6.19 6.80
C LYS A 251 11.63 -4.69 6.54
N VAL A 252 12.75 -3.99 6.77
CA VAL A 252 12.85 -2.56 6.45
C VAL A 252 12.75 -2.37 4.94
N ILE A 253 11.71 -1.66 4.49
CA ILE A 253 11.47 -1.44 3.06
C ILE A 253 12.23 -0.22 2.58
N LYS A 254 13.26 -0.47 1.76
CA LYS A 254 13.96 0.58 1.02
C LYS A 254 13.14 0.96 -0.23
N PRO A 255 12.80 2.25 -0.43
CA PRO A 255 12.08 2.68 -1.64
C PRO A 255 12.95 2.49 -2.89
N ASN A 256 12.32 2.30 -4.05
CA ASN A 256 13.06 2.26 -5.31
C ASN A 256 13.64 3.66 -5.60
N GLN A 257 14.94 3.76 -5.86
CA GLN A 257 15.61 5.02 -6.18
C GLN A 257 15.03 5.76 -7.40
N ALA A 258 14.36 5.03 -8.30
CA ALA A 258 13.69 5.57 -9.48
C ALA A 258 12.32 6.22 -9.20
N THR A 259 11.65 5.89 -8.08
CA THR A 259 10.29 6.37 -7.77
C THR A 259 10.25 7.34 -6.59
N VAL A 260 11.39 7.61 -5.96
CA VAL A 260 11.52 8.73 -5.04
C VAL A 260 11.19 9.98 -5.86
N GLN A 261 10.12 10.70 -5.52
CA GLN A 261 9.84 11.99 -6.14
C GLN A 261 10.97 12.93 -5.74
N ARG A 262 11.51 13.55 -6.77
CA ARG A 262 12.69 14.37 -6.69
C ARG A 262 12.19 15.83 -6.86
N SER A 263 12.61 16.76 -6.01
CA SER A 263 12.24 18.20 -5.94
C SER A 263 13.09 19.12 -6.83
N ARG A 264 12.57 20.23 -7.33
CA ARG A 264 13.10 20.92 -8.53
C ARG A 264 14.34 21.82 -8.33
N ASP A 265 14.84 21.95 -7.11
CA ASP A 265 15.81 23.01 -6.77
C ASP A 265 17.24 22.49 -6.60
N THR A 266 18.04 22.62 -7.65
CA THR A 266 19.51 22.57 -7.52
C THR A 266 20.13 23.91 -7.88
N SER A 267 21.05 24.36 -7.04
CA SER A 267 21.93 25.48 -7.37
C SER A 267 22.70 25.13 -8.65
N GLY A 268 22.90 26.12 -9.53
CA GLY A 268 23.42 25.91 -10.90
C GLY A 268 24.80 25.23 -10.98
N ASP A 269 25.52 25.11 -9.86
CA ASP A 269 26.86 24.49 -9.78
C ASP A 269 26.84 23.01 -9.32
N TYR A 270 25.67 22.45 -9.00
CA TYR A 270 25.54 21.11 -8.43
C TYR A 270 26.18 20.01 -9.28
N LEU A 271 25.96 20.04 -10.60
CA LEU A 271 26.50 19.02 -11.51
C LEU A 271 28.03 19.06 -11.60
N TYR A 272 28.60 20.25 -11.53
CA TYR A 272 30.04 20.44 -11.56
C TYR A 272 30.68 19.90 -10.29
N VAL A 273 30.13 20.26 -9.12
CA VAL A 273 30.60 19.75 -7.82
C VAL A 273 30.44 18.23 -7.76
N LEU A 274 29.30 17.68 -8.20
CA LEU A 274 29.07 16.23 -8.21
C LEU A 274 30.11 15.47 -9.06
N ASP A 275 30.40 15.93 -10.28
CA ASP A 275 31.40 15.27 -11.13
C ASP A 275 32.80 15.42 -10.54
N ARG A 276 33.14 16.59 -9.97
CA ARG A 276 34.43 16.83 -9.31
C ARG A 276 34.66 15.90 -8.11
N GLU A 277 33.69 15.84 -7.19
CA GLU A 277 33.82 15.04 -5.98
C GLU A 277 33.86 13.54 -6.29
N THR A 278 32.99 13.06 -7.19
CA THR A 278 32.98 11.63 -7.57
C THR A 278 34.24 11.22 -8.32
N GLN A 279 34.81 12.10 -9.15
CA GLN A 279 36.07 11.85 -9.83
C GLN A 279 37.26 11.80 -8.86
N ASP A 280 37.26 12.64 -7.82
CA ASP A 280 38.30 12.62 -6.79
C ASP A 280 38.28 11.33 -5.94
N VAL A 281 37.09 10.77 -5.67
CA VAL A 281 36.94 9.45 -5.04
C VAL A 281 37.53 8.34 -5.92
N VAL A 282 37.21 8.35 -7.22
CA VAL A 282 37.77 7.38 -8.20
C VAL A 282 39.29 7.46 -8.24
N LYS A 283 39.85 8.67 -8.21
CA LYS A 283 41.30 8.88 -8.20
C LYS A 283 41.95 8.26 -6.95
N ARG A 284 41.40 8.50 -5.75
CA ARG A 284 41.93 7.91 -4.51
C ARG A 284 41.88 6.38 -4.50
N ILE A 285 40.85 5.78 -5.07
CA ILE A 285 40.76 4.32 -5.19
C ILE A 285 41.89 3.78 -6.07
N LEU A 286 42.19 4.44 -7.19
CA LEU A 286 43.26 4.03 -8.09
C LEU A 286 44.65 4.21 -7.47
N GLU A 287 44.87 5.28 -6.71
CA GLU A 287 46.11 5.51 -5.97
C GLU A 287 46.32 4.45 -4.88
N ALA A 288 45.29 4.16 -4.08
CA ALA A 288 45.36 3.13 -3.05
C ALA A 288 45.59 1.72 -3.62
N GLN A 289 44.98 1.39 -4.76
CA GLN A 289 45.21 0.12 -5.47
C GLN A 289 46.59 0.02 -6.13
N ALA A 290 47.28 1.15 -6.34
CA ALA A 290 48.65 1.15 -6.86
C ALA A 290 49.69 0.90 -5.76
N GLU A 291 49.37 1.25 -4.51
CA GLU A 291 50.25 1.14 -3.34
C GLU A 291 50.01 -0.14 -2.50
N GLY A 292 48.84 -0.78 -2.62
CA GLY A 292 48.43 -1.94 -1.82
C GLY A 292 48.30 -3.28 -2.57
N GLU A 293 48.06 -4.35 -1.79
CA GLU A 293 47.66 -5.68 -2.31
C GLU A 293 46.24 -5.66 -2.90
N GLU A 294 45.87 -6.71 -3.64
CA GLU A 294 44.60 -6.74 -4.38
C GLU A 294 43.39 -6.85 -3.43
N GLY A 295 42.52 -5.84 -3.45
CA GLY A 295 41.33 -5.77 -2.60
C GLY A 295 41.59 -5.10 -1.24
N GLY A 296 40.51 -4.88 -0.46
CA GLY A 296 40.59 -4.29 0.88
C GLY A 296 39.88 -2.94 1.02
N GLU A 297 40.18 -2.24 2.11
CA GLU A 297 39.52 -0.99 2.50
C GLU A 297 40.32 0.23 2.01
N VAL A 298 39.68 1.08 1.21
CA VAL A 298 40.23 2.38 0.80
C VAL A 298 39.61 3.49 1.62
N LYS A 299 40.46 4.25 2.31
CA LYS A 299 40.07 5.44 3.07
C LYS A 299 40.00 6.66 2.16
N VAL A 300 38.88 7.34 2.17
CA VAL A 300 38.58 8.50 1.35
C VAL A 300 38.18 9.66 2.25
N SER A 301 38.76 10.84 2.05
CA SER A 301 38.38 12.03 2.81
C SER A 301 36.92 12.39 2.56
N ARG A 302 36.18 12.66 3.63
CA ARG A 302 34.78 13.11 3.59
C ARG A 302 34.62 14.51 3.01
N GLY A 303 35.62 15.38 3.07
CA GLY A 303 35.56 16.74 2.51
C GLY A 303 36.88 17.49 2.70
N ASP A 304 36.96 18.70 2.14
CA ASP A 304 38.05 19.66 2.38
C ASP A 304 37.50 20.77 3.29
N ASP A 305 37.40 20.47 4.59
CA ASP A 305 37.01 21.46 5.58
C ASP A 305 38.26 22.12 6.15
N GLY A 306 38.35 23.43 5.95
CA GLY A 306 39.42 24.26 6.49
C GLY A 306 39.60 24.05 8.00
N ALA A 307 40.87 23.97 8.40
CA ALA A 307 41.41 24.11 9.75
C ALA A 307 40.40 23.98 10.93
N GLY A 308 40.13 22.75 11.40
CA GLY A 308 39.67 22.54 12.78
C GLY A 308 38.67 21.39 13.06
N GLY A 309 38.07 20.76 12.06
CA GLY A 309 37.13 19.64 12.26
C GLY A 309 37.80 18.26 12.31
N GLU A 310 37.28 17.33 13.12
CA GLU A 310 37.71 15.93 13.13
C GLU A 310 37.60 15.31 11.73
N LYS A 311 38.71 14.76 11.20
CA LYS A 311 38.75 14.07 9.92
C LYS A 311 37.93 12.79 9.98
N LYS A 312 36.64 12.86 9.65
CA LYS A 312 35.84 11.66 9.39
C LYS A 312 36.26 11.08 8.04
N GLU A 313 36.84 9.89 8.05
CA GLU A 313 37.19 9.14 6.85
C GLU A 313 36.00 8.29 6.38
N LEU A 314 35.79 8.21 5.07
CA LEU A 314 34.85 7.29 4.43
C LEU A 314 35.62 6.05 3.98
N VAL A 315 35.00 4.86 4.10
CA VAL A 315 35.64 3.60 3.74
C VAL A 315 34.94 2.99 2.53
N VAL A 316 35.70 2.80 1.45
CA VAL A 316 35.28 2.04 0.27
C VAL A 316 35.79 0.61 0.44
N GLN A 317 34.90 -0.36 0.42
CA GLN A 317 35.23 -1.78 0.50
C GLN A 317 35.39 -2.32 -0.93
N LEU A 318 36.64 -2.55 -1.34
CA LEU A 318 36.91 -3.11 -2.65
C LEU A 318 36.63 -4.62 -2.65
N PRO A 319 36.12 -5.17 -3.76
CA PRO A 319 36.03 -6.62 -3.94
C PRO A 319 37.43 -7.23 -3.89
N GLY A 320 37.54 -8.54 -3.63
CA GLY A 320 38.81 -9.29 -3.59
C GLY A 320 39.55 -9.41 -4.94
N ARG A 321 39.36 -8.44 -5.83
CA ARG A 321 40.00 -8.28 -7.14
C ARG A 321 40.24 -6.80 -7.41
N LYS A 322 41.23 -6.48 -8.24
CA LYS A 322 41.46 -5.10 -8.68
C LYS A 322 40.29 -4.57 -9.51
N VAL A 323 39.76 -3.41 -9.12
CA VAL A 323 38.74 -2.70 -9.90
C VAL A 323 39.45 -1.78 -10.89
N GLY A 324 39.28 -2.03 -12.18
CA GLY A 324 39.92 -1.23 -13.23
C GLY A 324 39.28 0.14 -13.41
N LEU A 325 40.06 1.11 -13.91
CA LEU A 325 39.56 2.45 -14.29
C LEU A 325 38.29 2.40 -15.16
N PRO A 326 38.15 1.52 -16.18
CA PRO A 326 36.92 1.44 -16.98
C PRO A 326 35.67 1.08 -16.16
N GLN A 327 35.80 0.19 -15.18
CA GLN A 327 34.70 -0.21 -14.30
C GLN A 327 34.32 0.93 -13.35
N LEU A 328 35.30 1.57 -12.71
CA LEU A 328 35.06 2.74 -11.85
C LEU A 328 34.40 3.89 -12.63
N GLN A 329 34.83 4.15 -13.87
CA GLN A 329 34.23 5.16 -14.72
C GLN A 329 32.80 4.81 -15.15
N ARG A 330 32.50 3.52 -15.38
CA ARG A 330 31.14 3.04 -15.64
C ARG A 330 30.23 3.29 -14.43
N LEU A 331 30.68 2.92 -13.23
CA LEU A 331 29.96 3.12 -11.97
C LEU A 331 29.76 4.61 -11.67
N ARG A 332 30.79 5.44 -11.89
CA ARG A 332 30.70 6.90 -11.77
C ARG A 332 29.64 7.46 -12.70
N ARG A 333 29.67 7.12 -13.99
CA ARG A 333 28.67 7.59 -14.97
C ARG A 333 27.25 7.13 -14.62
N ALA A 334 27.09 5.91 -14.11
CA ALA A 334 25.80 5.41 -13.63
C ALA A 334 25.30 6.23 -12.42
N PHE A 335 26.16 6.47 -11.43
CA PHE A 335 25.85 7.27 -10.25
C PHE A 335 25.55 8.73 -10.59
N VAL A 336 26.38 9.37 -11.42
CA VAL A 336 26.14 10.74 -11.89
C VAL A 336 24.86 10.79 -12.71
N GLY A 337 24.59 9.81 -13.57
CA GLY A 337 23.32 9.71 -14.30
C GLY A 337 22.11 9.60 -13.38
N LEU A 338 22.21 8.80 -12.32
CA LEU A 338 21.18 8.70 -11.28
C LEU A 338 20.99 10.04 -10.55
N ASN A 339 22.05 10.81 -10.32
CA ASN A 339 22.02 12.02 -9.53
C ASN A 339 21.99 13.32 -10.36
N ARG A 340 21.98 13.23 -11.70
CA ARG A 340 22.03 14.36 -12.65
C ARG A 340 20.82 15.27 -12.56
N GLY A 341 19.71 14.74 -12.11
CA GLY A 341 18.54 15.55 -11.83
C GLY A 341 18.80 16.50 -10.68
N GLY A 342 19.59 16.15 -9.66
CA GLY A 342 19.75 16.93 -8.43
C GLY A 342 18.44 17.11 -7.63
N ILE A 343 17.38 16.50 -8.13
CA ILE A 343 16.02 16.72 -7.72
C ILE A 343 15.81 15.76 -6.51
N GLY A 344 15.28 16.19 -5.35
CA GLY A 344 14.85 15.30 -4.23
C GLY A 344 15.50 15.49 -2.86
N LEU A 345 16.15 16.63 -2.62
CA LEU A 345 16.97 16.88 -1.43
C LEU A 345 16.34 17.87 -0.42
N GLU A 346 15.02 18.04 -0.45
CA GLU A 346 14.30 18.99 0.44
C GLU A 346 14.42 18.65 1.94
N GLY A 347 14.50 17.35 2.30
CA GLY A 347 14.62 16.94 3.72
C GLY A 347 16.06 16.83 4.24
N VAL A 348 17.05 16.89 3.33
CA VAL A 348 18.47 16.66 3.63
C VAL A 348 19.19 17.84 3.00
N GLY A 349 19.02 19.01 3.62
CA GLY A 349 19.40 20.32 3.06
C GLY A 349 20.77 20.34 2.39
N ASN A 350 20.95 21.20 1.37
CA ASN A 350 22.15 21.36 0.54
C ASN A 350 23.08 20.14 0.52
N PHE A 351 23.04 19.35 -0.54
CA PHE A 351 24.03 18.29 -0.78
C PHE A 351 25.43 18.92 -0.83
N SER A 352 26.08 18.97 0.33
CA SER A 352 27.46 19.44 0.46
C SER A 352 28.36 18.46 -0.29
N ALA A 353 29.57 18.91 -0.61
CA ALA A 353 30.61 18.03 -1.16
C ALA A 353 30.77 16.77 -0.30
N GLU A 354 30.57 16.88 1.02
CA GLU A 354 30.60 15.74 1.93
C GLU A 354 29.52 14.69 1.66
N ARG A 355 28.26 15.13 1.55
CA ARG A 355 27.13 14.21 1.33
C ARG A 355 27.22 13.54 -0.05
N MET A 356 27.76 14.25 -1.05
CA MET A 356 28.05 13.68 -2.36
C MET A 356 29.03 12.51 -2.26
N ARG A 357 30.12 12.69 -1.49
CA ARG A 357 31.12 11.65 -1.26
C ARG A 357 30.54 10.48 -0.48
N GLU A 358 29.81 10.73 0.61
CA GLU A 358 29.13 9.69 1.39
C GLU A 358 28.19 8.85 0.52
N SER A 359 27.35 9.51 -0.27
CA SER A 359 26.39 8.83 -1.14
C SER A 359 27.08 8.02 -2.24
N PHE A 360 28.17 8.52 -2.81
CA PHE A 360 28.90 7.80 -3.84
C PHE A 360 29.66 6.60 -3.27
N VAL A 361 30.31 6.74 -2.11
CA VAL A 361 30.96 5.63 -1.40
C VAL A 361 29.96 4.54 -1.03
N GLY A 362 28.79 4.92 -0.48
CA GLY A 362 27.72 3.96 -0.20
C GLY A 362 27.24 3.23 -1.45
N TYR A 363 27.06 3.94 -2.56
CA TYR A 363 26.70 3.34 -3.85
C TYR A 363 27.76 2.33 -4.35
N LEU A 364 29.05 2.65 -4.19
CA LEU A 364 30.14 1.75 -4.57
C LEU A 364 30.12 0.48 -3.71
N ASN A 365 30.01 0.62 -2.38
CA ASN A 365 29.96 -0.53 -1.46
C ASN A 365 28.76 -1.43 -1.74
N ASP A 366 27.55 -0.86 -1.88
CA ASP A 366 26.33 -1.62 -2.23
C ASP A 366 26.48 -2.36 -3.57
N THR A 367 27.18 -1.77 -4.53
CA THR A 367 27.39 -2.36 -5.86
C THR A 367 28.45 -3.47 -5.81
N PHE A 368 29.54 -3.26 -5.06
CA PHE A 368 30.58 -4.27 -4.89
C PHE A 368 30.10 -5.48 -4.08
N GLU A 369 29.24 -5.28 -3.08
CA GLU A 369 28.61 -6.37 -2.33
C GLU A 369 27.67 -7.23 -3.21
N GLN A 370 27.07 -6.65 -4.25
CA GLN A 370 26.22 -7.39 -5.20
C GLN A 370 27.01 -8.08 -6.32
N GLU A 371 28.20 -7.60 -6.66
CA GLU A 371 29.06 -8.15 -7.71
C GLU A 371 30.09 -9.18 -7.20
N GLY A 372 30.35 -9.21 -5.88
CA GLY A 372 31.20 -10.20 -5.20
C GLY A 372 30.38 -11.40 -4.74
#